data_AF-A0A2S2NQB0-F1
#
_entry.id   AF-A0A2S2NQB0-F1
#
_cell.length_a   1.000
_cell.length_b   1.000
_cell.length_c   1.000
_cell.angle_alpha   90.00
_cell.angle_beta   90.00
_cell.angle_gamma   90.00
#
_symmetry.space_group_name_H-M   'P 1'
#
loop_
_entity.id
_entity.type
_entity.pdbx_description
1 polymer ?
#
loop_
_entity_poly.entity_id
_entity_poly.type
_entity_poly.pdbx_seq_one_letter_code
_entity_poly.pdbx_strand_id
1 'polypeptide(L)'
;MSVLQDQNEVNEHFKLHQGVYREIKSIECGDGNGPFVTTSTSISYIVSGFKLLDTSLVEVMIESWKDWTGARHIYLHIPYDLGLQRISLLKKVAPSSLNSFTYVVLAECLNVNTEEKKMLLLDFVQRMRIEKFLSGYLSVYELRNT
;
A
#
# COMPACT_ATOMS: atom_id res chain seq x y z
N MET A 1 -14.53 13.58 -0.07
CA MET A 1 -13.55 14.60 0.36
C MET A 1 -12.83 14.04 1.57
N SER A 2 -11.53 13.74 1.48
CA SER A 2 -10.73 13.34 2.65
C SER A 2 -10.35 14.60 3.43
N VAL A 3 -10.81 14.71 4.66
CA VAL A 3 -10.52 15.83 5.57
C VAL A 3 -9.27 15.47 6.34
N LEU A 4 -8.23 16.30 6.23
CA LEU A 4 -7.03 16.19 7.06
C LEU A 4 -7.44 16.45 8.52
N GLN A 5 -6.98 15.60 9.45
CA GLN A 5 -7.23 15.84 10.87
C GLN A 5 -6.46 17.08 11.33
N ASP A 6 -7.03 17.82 12.27
CA ASP A 6 -6.42 19.04 12.77
C ASP A 6 -5.12 18.70 13.52
N GLN A 7 -4.04 19.42 13.20
CA GLN A 7 -2.71 19.17 13.76
C GLN A 7 -2.66 19.41 15.28
N ASN A 8 -3.67 20.12 15.81
CA ASN A 8 -3.77 20.52 17.21
C ASN A 8 -4.45 19.48 18.12
N GLU A 9 -5.02 18.39 17.59
CA GLU A 9 -5.65 17.35 18.43
C GLU A 9 -4.67 16.37 19.05
N VAL A 10 -3.40 16.38 18.62
CA VAL A 10 -2.36 15.48 19.14
C VAL A 10 -1.48 16.23 20.14
N ASN A 11 -1.44 15.72 21.37
CA ASN A 11 -0.65 16.18 22.52
C ASN A 11 0.69 16.84 22.13
N GLU A 12 1.12 17.93 22.82
CA GLU A 12 2.25 18.83 22.44
C GLU A 12 3.58 18.14 22.08
N HIS A 13 3.75 16.87 22.45
CA HIS A 13 4.91 16.05 22.15
C HIS A 13 4.88 15.31 20.79
N PHE A 14 3.77 15.34 20.04
CA PHE A 14 3.64 14.63 18.78
C PHE A 14 3.29 15.59 17.64
N LYS A 15 4.16 15.68 16.63
CA LYS A 15 3.84 16.36 15.38
C LYS A 15 3.18 15.39 14.41
N LEU A 16 1.89 15.62 14.16
CA LEU A 16 1.13 14.88 13.17
C LEU A 16 1.52 15.32 11.75
N HIS A 17 2.02 14.37 10.97
CA HIS A 17 2.44 14.59 9.59
C HIS A 17 1.51 13.84 8.64
N GLN A 18 0.52 14.53 8.08
CA GLN A 18 -0.44 13.95 7.14
C GLN A 18 -0.20 14.44 5.71
N GLY A 19 -0.49 13.55 4.75
CA GLY A 19 -0.45 13.87 3.33
C GLY A 19 -1.72 13.40 2.64
N VAL A 20 -2.20 14.19 1.69
CA VAL A 20 -3.24 13.81 0.74
C VAL A 20 -2.58 13.14 -0.44
N TYR A 21 -3.02 11.92 -0.75
CA TYR A 21 -2.53 11.15 -1.88
C TYR A 21 -3.65 10.96 -2.89
N ARG A 22 -3.30 11.01 -4.18
CA ARG A 22 -4.20 10.74 -5.30
C ARG A 22 -3.70 9.52 -6.04
N GLU A 23 -4.60 8.60 -6.34
CA GLU A 23 -4.32 7.46 -7.20
C GLU A 23 -3.98 7.92 -8.62
N ILE A 24 -2.89 7.41 -9.17
CA ILE A 24 -2.43 7.72 -10.55
C ILE A 24 -2.43 6.49 -11.45
N LYS A 25 -2.29 5.29 -10.89
CA LYS A 25 -2.37 4.01 -11.61
C LYS A 25 -2.94 2.94 -10.67
N SER A 26 -3.66 1.96 -11.21
CA SER A 26 -4.10 0.78 -10.47
C SER A 26 -4.04 -0.47 -11.33
N ILE A 27 -4.08 -1.63 -10.67
CA ILE A 27 -4.22 -2.96 -11.25
C ILE A 27 -5.38 -3.60 -10.51
N GLU A 28 -6.43 -3.96 -11.22
CA GLU A 28 -7.45 -4.87 -10.70
C GLU A 28 -6.92 -6.30 -10.90
N CYS A 29 -6.88 -7.07 -9.82
CA CYS A 29 -6.32 -8.43 -9.79
C CYS A 29 -7.40 -9.51 -9.84
N GLY A 30 -8.67 -9.13 -10.03
CA GLY A 30 -9.79 -10.06 -10.04
C GLY A 30 -9.86 -10.91 -11.31
N ASP A 31 -9.66 -12.21 -11.17
CA ASP A 31 -10.37 -13.20 -11.99
C ASP A 31 -11.73 -13.46 -11.34
N GLY A 32 -12.81 -13.16 -12.07
CA GLY A 32 -14.19 -13.24 -11.59
C GLY A 32 -14.74 -14.67 -11.39
N ASN A 33 -14.03 -15.57 -10.69
CA ASN A 33 -14.50 -16.94 -10.43
C ASN A 33 -14.06 -17.56 -9.08
N GLY A 34 -13.67 -16.76 -8.09
CA GLY A 34 -13.68 -17.19 -6.68
C GLY A 34 -15.07 -16.90 -6.07
N PRO A 35 -15.59 -17.71 -5.13
CA PRO A 35 -16.88 -17.42 -4.51
C PRO A 35 -16.78 -16.02 -3.90
N PHE A 36 -17.61 -15.13 -4.43
CA PHE A 36 -17.73 -13.74 -4.04
C PHE A 36 -17.64 -13.64 -2.51
N VAL A 37 -16.48 -13.22 -2.01
CA VAL A 37 -16.40 -12.63 -0.68
C VAL A 37 -16.90 -11.19 -0.86
N THR A 38 -18.19 -11.06 -1.17
CA THR A 38 -18.93 -9.78 -1.23
C THR A 38 -19.11 -9.15 0.14
N THR A 39 -18.57 -9.79 1.18
CA THR A 39 -18.72 -9.43 2.58
C THR A 39 -17.43 -9.76 3.34
N SER A 40 -16.25 -9.36 2.85
CA SER A 40 -15.10 -9.42 3.76
C SER A 40 -15.25 -8.32 4.79
N THR A 41 -15.47 -8.72 6.04
CA THR A 41 -15.51 -7.81 7.18
C THR A 41 -14.12 -7.26 7.54
N SER A 42 -13.06 -7.82 6.93
CA SER A 42 -11.66 -7.47 7.17
C SER A 42 -10.93 -7.26 5.85
N ILE A 43 -10.50 -6.02 5.60
CA ILE A 43 -9.60 -5.70 4.49
C ILE A 43 -8.20 -5.54 5.07
N SER A 44 -7.23 -6.22 4.48
CA SER A 44 -5.83 -6.03 4.82
C SER A 44 -5.10 -5.32 3.69
N TYR A 45 -4.19 -4.43 4.06
CA TYR A 45 -3.44 -3.58 3.16
C TYR A 45 -1.95 -3.85 3.32
N ILE A 46 -1.28 -4.15 2.22
CA ILE A 46 0.18 -3.99 2.15
C ILE A 46 0.43 -2.55 1.69
N VAL A 47 1.11 -1.77 2.52
CA VAL A 47 1.42 -0.37 2.24
C VAL A 47 2.92 -0.21 2.10
N SER A 48 3.31 0.34 0.95
CA SER A 48 4.69 0.55 0.57
C SER A 48 4.94 2.02 0.23
N GLY A 49 5.93 2.65 0.87
CA GLY A 49 6.20 4.09 0.77
C GLY A 49 7.57 4.39 0.15
N PHE A 50 7.60 5.30 -0.82
CA PHE A 50 8.79 5.67 -1.57
C PHE A 50 9.03 7.17 -1.56
N LYS A 51 10.29 7.57 -1.42
CA LYS A 51 10.75 8.95 -1.58
C LYS A 51 11.58 9.04 -2.84
N LEU A 52 11.36 10.09 -3.62
CA LEU A 52 12.16 10.34 -4.80
C LEU A 52 13.31 11.28 -4.45
N LEU A 53 14.54 10.88 -4.80
CA LEU A 53 15.74 11.70 -4.60
C LEU A 53 16.02 12.59 -5.81
N ASP A 54 15.69 12.13 -7.03
CA ASP A 54 15.88 12.86 -8.28
C ASP A 54 14.60 12.87 -9.11
N THR A 55 14.12 14.07 -9.42
CA THR A 55 12.91 14.29 -10.22
C THR A 55 13.12 14.10 -11.72
N SER A 56 14.35 14.01 -12.20
CA SER A 56 14.67 13.86 -13.63
C SER A 56 14.13 12.55 -14.23
N LEU A 57 13.98 11.50 -13.40
CA LEU A 57 13.56 10.16 -13.82
C LEU A 57 12.10 9.83 -13.49
N VAL A 58 11.28 10.83 -13.12
CA VAL A 58 9.89 10.61 -12.70
C VAL A 58 9.07 9.89 -13.76
N GLU A 59 9.17 10.32 -15.01
CA GLU A 59 8.34 9.77 -16.10
C GLU A 59 8.64 8.29 -16.32
N VAL A 60 9.93 7.94 -16.48
CA VAL A 60 10.39 6.56 -16.64
C VAL A 60 10.00 5.68 -15.45
N MET A 61 10.11 6.22 -14.24
CA MET A 61 9.69 5.51 -13.02
C MET A 61 8.18 5.29 -12.97
N ILE A 62 7.35 6.24 -13.39
CA ILE A 62 5.89 6.07 -13.45
C ILE A 62 5.52 5.03 -14.52
N GLU A 63 6.23 4.97 -15.63
CA GLU A 63 6.02 3.93 -16.65
C GLU A 63 6.38 2.53 -16.13
N SER A 64 7.54 2.40 -15.49
CA SER A 64 8.06 1.15 -14.94
C SER A 64 7.67 0.88 -13.47
N TRP A 65 6.63 1.56 -12.99
CA TRP A 65 6.28 1.60 -11.56
C TRP A 65 6.08 0.21 -10.95
N LYS A 66 5.57 -0.76 -11.72
CA LYS A 66 5.29 -2.11 -11.24
C LYS A 66 6.56 -2.83 -10.79
N ASP A 67 7.66 -2.61 -11.51
CA ASP A 67 8.95 -3.24 -11.25
C ASP A 67 9.69 -2.48 -10.15
N TRP A 68 9.69 -1.15 -10.22
CA TRP A 68 10.37 -0.31 -9.23
C TRP A 68 9.76 -0.41 -7.83
N THR A 69 8.43 -0.48 -7.73
CA THR A 69 7.72 -0.54 -6.44
C THR A 69 7.57 -1.95 -5.90
N GLY A 70 7.92 -2.98 -6.67
CA GLY A 70 7.66 -4.37 -6.32
C GLY A 70 6.19 -4.79 -6.48
N ALA A 71 5.31 -3.94 -7.01
CA ALA A 71 3.91 -4.29 -7.28
C ALA A 71 3.77 -5.50 -8.24
N ARG A 72 4.68 -5.67 -9.20
CA ARG A 72 4.74 -6.89 -10.03
C ARG A 72 5.01 -8.14 -9.20
N HIS A 73 5.91 -8.04 -8.21
CA HIS A 73 6.24 -9.15 -7.32
C HIS A 73 5.05 -9.51 -6.43
N ILE A 74 4.35 -8.50 -5.88
CA ILE A 74 3.09 -8.70 -5.15
C ILE A 74 2.09 -9.45 -6.03
N TYR A 75 1.82 -8.95 -7.22
CA TYR A 75 0.86 -9.55 -8.15
C TYR A 75 1.16 -11.01 -8.49
N LEU A 76 2.43 -11.35 -8.72
CA LEU A 76 2.83 -12.67 -9.20
C LEU A 76 3.00 -13.73 -8.08
N HIS A 77 3.35 -13.31 -6.86
CA HIS A 77 3.80 -14.23 -5.81
C HIS A 77 2.96 -14.18 -4.54
N ILE A 78 2.03 -13.24 -4.42
CA ILE A 78 1.13 -13.25 -3.26
C ILE A 78 0.30 -14.53 -3.28
N PRO A 79 0.17 -15.24 -2.15
CA PRO A 79 -0.68 -16.42 -2.09
C PRO A 79 -2.12 -16.09 -2.47
N TYR A 80 -2.69 -16.87 -3.40
CA TYR A 80 -4.07 -16.68 -3.90
C TYR A 80 -5.10 -16.65 -2.77
N ASP A 81 -4.88 -17.45 -1.72
CA ASP A 81 -5.74 -17.54 -0.54
C ASP A 81 -5.89 -16.23 0.23
N LEU A 82 -4.99 -15.25 0.05
CA LEU A 82 -5.08 -13.93 0.67
C LEU A 82 -6.06 -13.00 -0.06
N GLY A 83 -6.48 -13.37 -1.28
CA GLY A 83 -7.49 -12.65 -2.04
C GLY A 83 -7.05 -11.25 -2.44
N LEU A 84 -5.91 -11.14 -3.14
CA LEU A 84 -5.45 -9.88 -3.71
C LEU A 84 -6.49 -9.36 -4.71
N GLN A 85 -7.08 -8.22 -4.40
CA GLN A 85 -8.11 -7.60 -5.22
C GLN A 85 -7.55 -6.51 -6.11
N ARG A 86 -6.69 -5.65 -5.55
CA ARG A 86 -6.27 -4.42 -6.22
C ARG A 86 -4.88 -4.00 -5.77
N ILE A 87 -4.10 -3.46 -6.70
CA ILE A 87 -2.86 -2.75 -6.39
C ILE A 87 -2.93 -1.34 -6.96
N SER A 88 -2.80 -0.33 -6.11
CA SER A 88 -2.90 1.08 -6.47
C SER A 88 -1.62 1.83 -6.18
N LEU A 89 -1.19 2.66 -7.13
CA LEU A 89 -0.11 3.62 -6.98
C LEU A 89 -0.72 5.00 -6.72
N LEU A 90 -0.38 5.57 -5.57
CA LEU A 90 -0.81 6.89 -5.15
C LEU A 90 0.38 7.86 -5.13
N LYS A 91 0.15 9.07 -5.64
CA LYS A 91 1.09 10.19 -5.61
C LYS A 91 0.63 11.21 -4.59
N LYS A 92 1.56 11.73 -3.80
CA LYS A 92 1.29 12.83 -2.87
C LYS A 92 0.89 14.11 -3.63
N VAL A 93 -0.21 14.72 -3.21
CA VAL A 93 -0.74 15.98 -3.76
C VAL A 93 -0.49 17.15 -2.82
N ALA A 94 -0.64 16.93 -1.51
CA ALA A 94 -0.45 17.97 -0.49
C ALA A 94 -0.08 17.33 0.86
N PRO A 95 0.54 18.06 1.81
CA PRO A 95 1.22 19.35 1.66
C PRO A 95 2.67 19.14 1.15
N SER A 96 3.12 20.00 0.24
CA SER A 96 4.46 19.91 -0.39
C SER A 96 5.61 20.15 0.60
N SER A 97 5.35 20.85 1.70
CA SER A 97 6.31 21.21 2.75
C SER A 97 6.73 20.03 3.63
N LEU A 98 5.98 18.93 3.60
CA LEU A 98 6.24 17.78 4.46
C LEU A 98 7.17 16.77 3.77
N ASN A 99 8.28 16.41 4.44
CA ASN A 99 9.20 15.36 3.99
C ASN A 99 8.63 13.94 4.26
N SER A 100 7.46 13.65 3.67
CA SER A 100 6.80 12.33 3.70
C SER A 100 7.06 11.55 2.40
N PHE A 101 6.48 10.35 2.28
CA PHE A 101 6.55 9.56 1.05
C PHE A 101 5.96 10.36 -0.13
N THR A 102 6.67 10.35 -1.26
CA THR A 102 6.21 10.98 -2.52
C THR A 102 5.20 10.08 -3.22
N TYR A 103 5.47 8.77 -3.19
CA TYR A 103 4.61 7.74 -3.76
C TYR A 103 4.31 6.68 -2.72
N VAL A 104 3.09 6.15 -2.77
CA VAL A 104 2.63 5.06 -1.92
C VAL A 104 2.00 4.00 -2.82
N VAL A 105 2.33 2.74 -2.61
CA VAL A 105 1.62 1.61 -3.20
C VAL A 105 0.77 0.96 -2.12
N LEU A 106 -0.51 0.77 -2.43
CA LEU A 106 -1.46 -0.01 -1.64
C LEU A 106 -1.78 -1.30 -2.40
N ALA A 107 -1.64 -2.45 -1.75
CA ALA A 107 -2.22 -3.70 -2.23
C ALA A 107 -3.32 -4.16 -1.27
N GLU A 108 -4.52 -4.37 -1.80
CA GLU A 108 -5.72 -4.71 -1.04
C GLU A 108 -5.96 -6.22 -1.07
N CYS A 109 -6.04 -6.83 0.12
CA CYS A 109 -6.29 -8.25 0.32
C CYS A 109 -7.59 -8.42 1.11
N LEU A 110 -8.57 -9.14 0.55
CA LEU A 110 -9.89 -9.29 1.15
C LEU A 110 -10.05 -10.51 2.05
N ASN A 111 -9.19 -11.52 1.94
CA ASN A 111 -9.43 -12.82 2.57
C ASN A 111 -8.55 -13.09 3.80
N VAL A 112 -8.06 -12.06 4.48
CA VAL A 112 -7.10 -12.19 5.60
C VAL A 112 -7.80 -12.20 6.95
N ASN A 113 -8.69 -13.18 7.15
CA ASN A 113 -9.60 -13.26 8.30
C ASN A 113 -9.13 -14.19 9.43
N THR A 114 -8.18 -15.09 9.18
CA THR A 114 -7.63 -16.02 10.17
C THR A 114 -6.21 -15.65 10.58
N GLU A 115 -5.78 -16.05 11.78
CA GLU A 115 -4.41 -15.82 12.24
C GLU A 115 -3.38 -16.51 11.34
N GLU A 116 -3.68 -17.68 10.78
CA GLU A 116 -2.83 -18.36 9.81
C GLU A 116 -2.61 -17.52 8.55
N LYS A 117 -3.66 -16.92 7.99
CA LYS A 117 -3.54 -16.05 6.81
C LYS A 117 -2.84 -14.73 7.13
N LYS A 118 -3.02 -14.20 8.34
CA LYS A 118 -2.24 -13.03 8.80
C LYS A 118 -0.76 -13.37 8.89
N MET A 119 -0.40 -14.52 9.47
CA MET A 119 0.98 -15.00 9.51
C MET A 119 1.55 -15.20 8.11
N LEU A 120 0.77 -15.77 7.19
CA LEU A 120 1.16 -15.96 5.80
C LEU A 120 1.42 -14.63 5.08
N LEU A 121 0.54 -13.63 5.26
CA LEU A 121 0.71 -12.29 4.72
C LEU A 121 1.96 -11.61 5.30
N LEU A 122 2.18 -11.73 6.61
CA LEU A 122 3.35 -11.17 7.28
C LEU A 122 4.64 -11.82 6.79
N ASP A 123 4.70 -13.15 6.69
CA ASP A 123 5.84 -13.88 6.16
C ASP A 123 6.17 -13.46 4.72
N PHE A 124 5.15 -13.37 3.85
CA PHE A 124 5.31 -12.88 2.48
C PHE A 124 5.94 -11.48 2.42
N VAL A 125 5.42 -10.56 3.24
CA VAL A 125 5.91 -9.18 3.30
C VAL A 125 7.34 -9.10 3.85
N GLN A 126 7.69 -9.94 4.83
CA GLN A 126 9.06 -10.00 5.36
C GLN A 126 10.05 -10.55 4.33
N ARG A 127 9.70 -11.60 3.58
CA ARG A 127 10.55 -12.12 2.50
C ARG A 127 10.75 -11.09 1.39
N MET A 128 9.67 -10.42 0.99
CA MET A 128 9.74 -9.35 -0.01
C MET A 128 10.68 -8.22 0.43
N ARG A 129 10.65 -7.86 1.72
CA ARG A 129 11.55 -6.85 2.30
C ARG A 129 13.02 -7.21 2.10
N ILE A 130 13.37 -8.48 2.26
CA ILE A 130 14.76 -8.97 2.16
C ILE A 130 15.18 -9.14 0.70
N GLU A 131 14.32 -9.69 -0.14
CA GLU A 131 14.71 -10.17 -1.48
C GLU A 131 14.59 -9.13 -2.59
N LYS A 132 13.65 -8.20 -2.47
CA LYS A 132 13.22 -7.34 -3.59
C LYS A 132 13.07 -5.88 -3.24
N PHE A 133 13.01 -5.55 -1.95
CA PHE A 133 12.68 -4.20 -1.50
C PHE A 133 13.91 -3.43 -1.01
N LEU A 134 14.70 -2.94 -1.96
CA LEU A 134 16.00 -2.34 -1.67
C LEU A 134 15.95 -0.91 -1.10
N SER A 135 14.83 -0.17 -1.15
CA SER A 135 14.84 1.24 -0.73
C SER A 135 13.48 1.88 -0.37
N GLY A 136 12.60 1.19 0.35
CA GLY A 136 11.34 1.81 0.80
C GLY A 136 10.90 1.42 2.19
N TYR A 137 9.79 2.03 2.60
CA TYR A 137 9.01 1.60 3.77
C TYR A 137 8.01 0.54 3.35
N LEU A 138 7.86 -0.55 4.11
CA LEU A 138 6.90 -1.62 3.82
C LEU A 138 6.20 -2.05 5.11
N SER A 139 4.87 -2.10 5.09
CA SER A 139 4.04 -2.31 6.28
C SER A 139 2.74 -3.02 5.92
N VAL A 140 2.11 -3.63 6.91
CA VAL A 140 0.81 -4.30 6.77
C VAL A 140 -0.17 -3.64 7.74
N TYR A 141 -1.36 -3.33 7.24
CA TYR A 141 -2.46 -2.78 8.04
C TYR A 141 -3.71 -3.63 7.87
N GLU A 142 -4.49 -3.75 8.93
CA GLU A 142 -5.80 -4.39 8.91
C GLU A 142 -6.85 -3.31 9.17
N LEU A 143 -7.81 -3.15 8.27
CA LEU A 143 -8.97 -2.31 8.48
C LEU A 143 -9.98 -3.08 9.34
N ARG A 144 -10.16 -2.61 10.58
CA ARG A 144 -11.22 -3.11 11.47
C ARG A 144 -12.39 -2.15 11.40
N ASN A 145 -13.48 -2.58 10.78
CA ASN A 145 -14.75 -1.88 10.92
C ASN A 145 -15.19 -2.01 12.39
N THR A 146 -15.20 -0.88 13.09
CA THR A 146 -15.65 -0.77 14.50
C THR A 146 -17.11 -0.40 14.54
#